data_AF-A0A9Y1BM01-F1
#
_entry.id   AF-A0A9Y1BM01-F1
#
_cell.length_a   1.000
_cell.length_b   1.000
_cell.length_c   1.000
_cell.angle_alpha   90.00
_cell.angle_beta   90.00
_cell.angle_gamma   90.00
#
_symmetry.space_group_name_H-M   'P 1'
#
loop_
_entity.id
_entity.type
_entity.pdbx_description
1 polymer ?
#
loop_
_entity_poly.entity_id
_entity_poly.type
_entity_poly.pdbx_seq_one_letter_code
_entity_poly.pdbx_strand_id
1 'polypeptide(L)'
;MDEEMSEIIEDLKEYIRENPSDPFGWFNLGAILESKGEIDEAIHAYKTALEYEPSYVQCLTNLGVLTEKKGDLEKALELYNKALSINNSDTITWFNLGICYLKLENVEEAENAFAKAVESDSTNSSALFELAKLKVEKKELAKAETLLKKAIEINPGSKDILSLLAKVLSQEGKEQEVKEIETKIRLLFGK
;
A
#
# COMPACT_ATOMS: atom_id res chain seq x y z
N MET A 1 -21.12 15.29 6.79
CA MET A 1 -19.78 15.03 6.22
C MET A 1 -18.85 16.22 6.36
N ASP A 2 -19.04 17.36 5.70
CA ASP A 2 -18.08 18.50 5.84
C ASP A 2 -18.16 19.21 7.21
N GLU A 3 -19.35 19.33 7.80
CA GLU A 3 -19.54 19.92 9.14
C GLU A 3 -18.98 19.01 10.25
N GLU A 4 -19.29 17.72 10.21
CA GLU A 4 -18.77 16.72 11.17
C GLU A 4 -17.24 16.62 11.12
N MET A 5 -16.62 16.66 9.93
CA MET A 5 -15.16 16.68 9.82
C MET A 5 -14.55 17.98 10.35
N SER A 6 -15.25 19.11 10.22
CA SER A 6 -14.76 20.40 10.72
C SER A 6 -14.76 20.43 12.25
N GLU A 7 -15.81 19.91 12.88
CA GLU A 7 -15.91 19.76 14.34
C GLU A 7 -14.79 18.85 14.89
N ILE A 8 -14.54 17.69 14.26
CA ILE A 8 -13.45 16.79 14.66
C ILE A 8 -12.08 17.47 14.58
N ILE A 9 -11.83 18.29 13.55
CA ILE A 9 -10.57 19.03 13.41
C ILE A 9 -10.43 20.08 14.52
N GLU A 10 -11.52 20.74 14.91
CA GLU A 10 -11.51 21.73 15.98
C GLU A 10 -11.22 21.10 17.34
N ASP A 11 -11.92 20.01 17.67
CA ASP A 11 -11.68 19.21 18.88
C ASP A 11 -10.24 18.71 18.95
N LEU A 12 -9.71 18.23 17.82
CA LEU A 12 -8.35 17.74 17.75
C LEU A 12 -7.32 18.86 17.90
N LYS A 13 -7.60 20.06 17.39
CA LYS A 13 -6.77 21.25 17.61
C LYS A 13 -6.80 21.69 19.07
N GLU A 14 -7.95 21.61 19.74
CA GLU A 14 -8.03 21.87 21.19
C GLU A 14 -7.21 20.84 21.97
N TYR A 15 -7.37 19.56 21.67
CA TYR A 15 -6.55 18.48 22.25
C TYR A 15 -5.05 18.73 22.10
N ILE A 16 -4.60 19.11 20.89
CA ILE A 16 -3.20 19.45 20.61
C ILE A 16 -2.76 20.69 21.39
N ARG A 17 -3.60 21.70 21.58
CA ARG A 17 -3.23 22.88 22.40
C ARG A 17 -3.01 22.51 23.86
N GLU A 18 -3.82 21.61 24.40
CA GLU A 18 -3.68 21.11 25.76
C GLU A 18 -2.51 20.12 25.90
N ASN A 19 -2.23 19.35 24.85
CA ASN A 19 -1.24 18.26 24.83
C ASN A 19 -0.28 18.40 23.64
N PRO A 20 0.49 19.50 23.52
CA PRO A 20 1.24 19.79 22.29
C PRO A 20 2.35 18.78 22.01
N SER A 21 2.86 18.10 23.04
CA SER A 21 3.88 17.07 22.91
C SER A 21 3.34 15.66 22.69
N ASP A 22 2.02 15.47 22.61
CA ASP A 22 1.47 14.16 22.30
C ASP A 22 1.50 13.91 20.78
N PRO A 23 2.28 12.94 20.28
CA PRO A 23 2.33 12.62 18.86
C PRO A 23 0.98 12.14 18.29
N PHE A 24 0.08 11.60 19.12
CA PHE A 24 -1.21 11.06 18.67
C PHE A 24 -2.11 12.14 18.06
N GLY A 25 -2.18 13.32 18.70
CA GLY A 25 -2.98 14.44 18.21
C GLY A 25 -2.52 14.90 16.83
N TRP A 26 -1.21 15.12 16.69
CA TRP A 26 -0.57 15.51 15.44
C TRP A 26 -0.71 14.46 14.33
N PHE A 27 -0.57 13.17 14.66
CA PHE A 27 -0.76 12.08 13.70
C PHE A 27 -2.19 12.05 13.14
N ASN A 28 -3.20 12.12 14.00
CA ASN A 28 -4.60 12.11 13.56
C ASN A 28 -4.93 13.37 12.73
N LEU A 29 -4.36 14.51 13.10
CA LEU A 29 -4.56 15.75 12.34
C LEU A 29 -3.98 15.59 10.94
N GLY A 30 -2.77 15.02 10.83
CA GLY A 30 -2.16 14.69 9.54
C GLY A 30 -3.02 13.77 8.69
N ALA A 31 -3.60 12.72 9.28
CA ALA A 31 -4.46 11.77 8.57
C ALA A 31 -5.74 12.42 8.04
N ILE A 32 -6.38 13.29 8.83
CA ILE A 32 -7.59 14.00 8.39
C ILE A 32 -7.24 14.99 7.28
N LEU A 33 -6.16 15.76 7.43
CA LEU A 33 -5.71 16.72 6.42
C LEU A 33 -5.33 16.02 5.10
N GLU A 34 -4.67 14.86 5.16
CA GLU A 34 -4.40 14.03 3.98
C GLU A 34 -5.70 13.63 3.29
N SER A 35 -6.72 13.18 4.04
CA SER A 35 -8.00 12.78 3.46
C SER A 35 -8.74 13.92 2.74
N LYS A 36 -8.48 15.16 3.16
CA LYS A 36 -9.02 16.39 2.53
C LYS A 36 -8.17 16.89 1.35
N GLY A 37 -7.00 16.27 1.11
CA GLY A 37 -6.06 16.74 0.09
C GLY A 37 -5.22 17.94 0.51
N GLU A 38 -5.24 18.32 1.79
CA GLU A 38 -4.38 19.37 2.39
C GLU A 38 -2.99 18.77 2.66
N ILE A 39 -2.27 18.45 1.58
CA ILE A 39 -1.05 17.61 1.64
C ILE A 39 0.10 18.30 2.39
N ASP A 40 0.24 19.63 2.26
CA ASP A 40 1.34 20.37 2.90
C ASP A 40 1.15 20.42 4.42
N GLU A 41 -0.07 20.66 4.86
CA GLU A 41 -0.48 20.68 6.24
C GLU A 41 -0.40 19.29 6.87
N ALA A 42 -0.79 18.24 6.13
CA ALA A 42 -0.65 16.86 6.57
C ALA A 42 0.82 16.48 6.80
N ILE A 43 1.71 16.85 5.88
CA ILE A 43 3.15 16.66 6.04
C ILE A 43 3.69 17.39 7.27
N HIS A 44 3.24 18.62 7.51
CA HIS A 44 3.64 19.37 8.70
C HIS A 44 3.21 18.64 9.97
N ALA A 45 1.95 18.23 10.06
CA ALA A 45 1.42 17.51 11.22
C ALA A 45 2.16 16.19 11.48
N TYR A 46 2.44 15.40 10.44
CA TYR A 46 3.23 14.18 10.58
C TYR A 46 4.68 14.43 11.03
N LYS A 47 5.33 15.48 10.50
CA LYS A 47 6.67 15.86 10.96
C LYS A 47 6.66 16.24 12.44
N THR A 48 5.67 17.02 12.87
CA THR A 48 5.53 17.41 14.29
C THR A 48 5.28 16.19 15.18
N ALA A 49 4.44 15.23 14.76
CA ALA A 49 4.28 13.97 15.49
C ALA A 49 5.62 13.21 15.65
N LEU A 50 6.48 13.22 14.62
CA LEU A 50 7.79 12.57 14.64
C LEU A 50 8.86 13.36 15.43
N GLU A 51 8.67 14.65 15.68
CA GLU A 51 9.52 15.41 16.60
C GLU A 51 9.32 14.91 18.04
N TYR A 52 8.09 14.54 18.40
CA TYR A 52 7.77 14.02 19.74
C TYR A 52 7.95 12.51 19.88
N GLU A 53 7.65 11.74 18.83
CA GLU A 53 7.88 10.29 18.79
C GLU A 53 8.59 9.87 17.49
N PRO A 54 9.93 9.92 17.45
CA PRO A 54 10.70 9.61 16.25
C PRO A 54 10.58 8.16 15.77
N SER A 55 10.04 7.26 16.60
CA SER A 55 9.85 5.85 16.29
C SER A 55 8.42 5.48 15.86
N TYR A 56 7.55 6.47 15.64
CA TYR A 56 6.16 6.24 15.24
C TYR A 56 6.06 5.69 13.80
N VAL A 57 6.01 4.36 13.67
CA VAL A 57 6.03 3.63 12.39
C VAL A 57 4.95 4.12 11.43
N GLN A 58 3.68 4.17 11.86
CA GLN A 58 2.59 4.61 10.98
C GLN A 58 2.78 6.05 10.48
N CYS A 59 3.32 6.94 11.32
CA CYS A 59 3.59 8.32 10.94
C CYS A 59 4.73 8.42 9.92
N LEU A 60 5.82 7.66 10.11
CA LEU A 60 6.92 7.55 9.14
C LEU A 60 6.41 7.03 7.79
N THR A 61 5.55 6.01 7.80
CA THR A 61 5.00 5.42 6.59
C THR A 61 4.07 6.38 5.85
N ASN A 62 3.15 7.06 6.56
CA ASN A 62 2.26 8.04 5.93
C ASN A 62 3.03 9.27 5.40
N LEU A 63 4.02 9.75 6.15
CA LEU A 63 4.90 10.82 5.67
C LEU A 63 5.67 10.36 4.42
N GLY A 64 6.13 9.11 4.38
CA GLY A 64 6.76 8.51 3.20
C GLY A 64 5.84 8.54 1.98
N VAL A 65 4.58 8.12 2.15
CA VAL A 65 3.56 8.15 1.08
C VAL A 65 3.32 9.56 0.56
N LEU A 66 3.19 10.55 1.44
CA LEU A 66 2.98 11.95 1.01
C LEU A 66 4.22 12.54 0.33
N THR A 67 5.41 12.17 0.80
CA THR A 67 6.68 12.59 0.20
C THR A 67 6.86 11.98 -1.20
N GLU A 68 6.49 10.71 -1.37
CA GLU A 68 6.42 10.02 -2.66
C GLU A 68 5.41 10.68 -3.62
N LYS A 69 4.23 11.06 -3.13
CA LYS A 69 3.22 11.80 -3.92
C LYS A 69 3.74 13.15 -4.42
N LYS A 70 4.65 13.78 -3.67
CA LYS A 70 5.35 15.02 -4.07
C LYS A 70 6.52 14.79 -5.03
N GLY A 71 6.88 13.54 -5.30
CA GLY A 71 7.95 13.17 -6.24
C GLY A 71 9.34 13.07 -5.63
N ASP A 72 9.49 13.26 -4.31
CA ASP A 72 10.77 13.05 -3.62
C ASP A 72 10.89 11.57 -3.20
N LEU A 73 11.22 10.73 -4.19
CA LEU A 73 11.25 9.28 -4.03
C LEU A 73 12.38 8.84 -3.11
N GLU A 74 13.54 9.48 -3.19
CA GLU A 74 14.69 9.20 -2.33
C GLU A 74 14.36 9.45 -0.86
N LYS A 75 13.67 10.57 -0.56
CA LYS A 75 13.27 10.85 0.82
C LYS A 75 12.18 9.88 1.31
N ALA A 76 11.27 9.46 0.44
CA ALA A 76 10.29 8.44 0.77
C ALA A 76 10.97 7.10 1.13
N LEU A 77 11.98 6.68 0.37
CA LEU A 77 12.79 5.49 0.69
C LEU A 77 13.44 5.60 2.07
N GLU A 78 14.03 6.75 2.43
CA GLU A 78 14.62 6.95 3.76
C GLU A 78 13.57 6.76 4.87
N LEU A 79 12.37 7.32 4.69
CA LEU A 79 11.29 7.24 5.66
C LEU A 79 10.77 5.81 5.83
N TYR A 80 10.54 5.09 4.74
CA TYR A 80 10.13 3.69 4.77
C TYR A 80 11.20 2.80 5.40
N ASN A 81 12.48 2.98 5.04
CA ASN A 81 13.57 2.22 5.64
C ASN A 81 13.70 2.50 7.15
N LYS A 82 13.50 3.76 7.58
CA LYS A 82 13.46 4.10 9.00
C LYS A 82 12.30 3.38 9.70
N ALA A 83 11.09 3.41 9.14
CA ALA A 83 9.94 2.69 9.67
C ALA A 83 10.21 1.19 9.81
N LEU A 84 10.81 0.57 8.78
CA LEU A 84 11.15 -0.86 8.77
C LEU A 84 12.32 -1.22 9.70
N SER A 85 13.21 -0.27 10.01
CA SER A 85 14.24 -0.47 11.04
C SER A 85 13.65 -0.57 12.46
N ILE A 86 12.48 0.03 12.68
CA ILE A 86 11.74 0.01 13.95
C ILE A 86 10.82 -1.21 14.00
N ASN A 87 10.05 -1.45 12.94
CA ASN A 87 9.18 -2.61 12.79
C ASN A 87 9.40 -3.27 11.43
N ASN A 88 10.22 -4.33 11.41
CA ASN A 88 10.61 -5.02 10.19
C ASN A 88 9.53 -5.93 9.59
N SER A 89 8.37 -6.06 10.24
CA SER A 89 7.23 -6.85 9.76
C SER A 89 6.02 -5.97 9.43
N ASP A 90 6.21 -4.64 9.29
CA ASP A 90 5.11 -3.76 8.91
C ASP A 90 4.75 -3.95 7.42
N THR A 91 3.68 -4.69 7.17
CA THR A 91 3.21 -5.04 5.82
C THR A 91 2.92 -3.82 4.95
N ILE A 92 2.30 -2.78 5.50
CA ILE A 92 1.91 -1.57 4.76
C ILE A 92 3.17 -0.85 4.29
N THR A 93 4.18 -0.74 5.16
CA THR A 93 5.45 -0.10 4.84
C THR A 93 6.22 -0.88 3.78
N TRP A 94 6.32 -2.20 3.89
CA TRP A 94 6.93 -3.03 2.85
C TRP A 94 6.23 -2.90 1.50
N PHE A 95 4.89 -2.85 1.49
CA PHE A 95 4.12 -2.66 0.27
C PHE A 95 4.41 -1.30 -0.37
N ASN A 96 4.35 -0.21 0.40
CA ASN A 96 4.64 1.13 -0.12
C ASN A 96 6.09 1.29 -0.57
N LEU A 97 7.04 0.67 0.13
CA LEU A 97 8.44 0.63 -0.29
C LEU A 97 8.58 -0.06 -1.67
N GLY A 98 7.86 -1.16 -1.91
CA GLY A 98 7.83 -1.83 -3.20
C GLY A 98 7.29 -0.93 -4.32
N ILE A 99 6.21 -0.20 -4.06
CA ILE A 99 5.65 0.78 -5.02
C ILE A 99 6.65 1.90 -5.32
N CYS A 100 7.35 2.41 -4.29
CA CYS A 100 8.37 3.43 -4.44
C CYS A 100 9.53 2.94 -5.33
N TYR A 101 10.01 1.71 -5.12
CA TYR A 101 11.04 1.11 -5.97
C TYR A 101 10.57 0.92 -7.43
N LEU A 102 9.29 0.56 -7.67
CA LEU A 102 8.76 0.52 -9.04
C LEU A 102 8.80 1.89 -9.72
N LYS A 103 8.49 2.97 -9.00
CA LYS A 103 8.57 4.35 -9.53
C LYS A 103 10.00 4.76 -9.85
N LEU A 104 10.98 4.20 -9.16
CA LEU A 104 12.41 4.36 -9.41
C LEU A 104 12.95 3.38 -10.48
N GLU A 105 12.08 2.61 -11.12
CA GLU A 105 12.44 1.55 -12.08
C GLU A 105 13.36 0.47 -11.48
N ASN A 106 13.41 0.36 -10.15
CA ASN A 106 14.21 -0.64 -9.46
C ASN A 106 13.40 -1.91 -9.16
N VAL A 107 13.27 -2.75 -10.19
CA VAL A 107 12.37 -3.91 -10.19
C VAL A 107 12.81 -5.02 -9.21
N GLU A 108 14.11 -5.20 -8.98
CA GLU A 108 14.61 -6.24 -8.08
C GLU A 108 14.26 -5.94 -6.62
N GLU A 109 14.48 -4.70 -6.20
CA GLU A 109 14.20 -4.23 -4.84
C GLU A 109 12.69 -4.13 -4.61
N ALA A 110 11.91 -3.76 -5.62
CA ALA A 110 10.45 -3.81 -5.57
C ALA A 110 9.95 -5.25 -5.32
N GLU A 111 10.50 -6.23 -6.04
CA GLU A 111 10.14 -7.64 -5.83
C GLU A 111 10.43 -8.10 -4.41
N ASN A 112 11.61 -7.78 -3.88
CA ASN A 112 11.99 -8.14 -2.51
C ASN A 112 11.05 -7.49 -1.49
N ALA A 113 10.70 -6.22 -1.68
CA ALA A 113 9.78 -5.50 -0.79
C ALA A 113 8.37 -6.12 -0.80
N PHE A 114 7.80 -6.44 -1.98
CA PHE A 114 6.51 -7.13 -2.03
C PHE A 114 6.57 -8.54 -1.46
N ALA A 115 7.67 -9.28 -1.67
CA ALA A 115 7.87 -10.58 -1.05
C ALA A 115 7.88 -10.48 0.49
N LYS A 116 8.53 -9.46 1.05
CA LYS A 116 8.53 -9.17 2.49
C LYS A 116 7.14 -8.77 3.02
N ALA A 117 6.36 -8.01 2.25
CA ALA A 117 4.97 -7.72 2.59
C ALA A 117 4.13 -9.00 2.65
N VAL A 118 4.27 -9.91 1.67
CA VAL A 118 3.57 -11.21 1.65
C VAL A 118 4.04 -12.15 2.76
N GLU A 119 5.33 -12.13 3.11
CA GLU A 119 5.88 -12.89 4.25
C GLU A 119 5.29 -12.41 5.58
N SER A 120 5.16 -11.09 5.74
CA SER A 120 4.64 -10.45 6.96
C SER A 120 3.13 -10.64 7.10
N ASP A 121 2.38 -10.48 6.01
CA ASP A 121 0.96 -10.76 5.95
C ASP A 121 0.61 -11.47 4.63
N SER A 122 0.42 -12.77 4.78
CA SER A 122 0.14 -13.64 3.66
C SER A 122 -1.28 -13.45 3.07
N THR A 123 -2.13 -12.63 3.71
CA THR A 123 -3.48 -12.27 3.28
C THR A 123 -3.55 -10.91 2.58
N ASN A 124 -2.41 -10.23 2.37
CA ASN A 124 -2.39 -8.99 1.61
C ASN A 124 -2.53 -9.27 0.10
N SER A 125 -3.77 -9.22 -0.40
CA SER A 125 -4.11 -9.47 -1.81
C SER A 125 -3.40 -8.52 -2.78
N SER A 126 -3.22 -7.25 -2.41
CA SER A 126 -2.51 -6.25 -3.22
C SER A 126 -1.03 -6.58 -3.37
N ALA A 127 -0.35 -6.96 -2.28
CA ALA A 127 1.06 -7.37 -2.32
C ALA A 127 1.25 -8.65 -3.14
N LEU A 128 0.34 -9.62 -3.01
CA LEU A 128 0.34 -10.83 -3.84
C LEU A 128 0.17 -10.50 -5.33
N PHE A 129 -0.73 -9.57 -5.65
CA PHE A 129 -0.99 -9.15 -7.02
C PHE A 129 0.20 -8.41 -7.65
N GLU A 130 0.79 -7.45 -6.94
CA GLU A 130 1.98 -6.73 -7.42
C GLU A 130 3.19 -7.66 -7.59
N LEU A 131 3.42 -8.57 -6.63
CA LEU A 131 4.46 -9.59 -6.78
C LEU A 131 4.18 -10.50 -7.98
N ALA A 132 2.93 -10.90 -8.21
CA ALA A 132 2.57 -11.73 -9.36
C ALA A 132 2.84 -11.02 -10.70
N LYS A 133 2.55 -9.72 -10.81
CA LYS A 133 2.87 -8.92 -12.01
C LYS A 133 4.36 -9.00 -12.34
N LEU A 134 5.21 -8.83 -11.34
CA LEU A 134 6.67 -8.96 -11.50
C LEU A 134 7.10 -10.36 -11.94
N LYS A 135 6.44 -11.40 -11.42
CA LYS A 135 6.68 -12.79 -11.86
C LYS A 135 6.28 -13.03 -13.30
N VAL A 136 5.19 -12.41 -13.79
CA VAL A 136 4.81 -12.47 -15.20
C VAL A 136 5.86 -11.81 -16.09
N GLU A 137 6.36 -10.63 -15.71
CA GLU A 137 7.40 -9.92 -16.46
C GLU A 137 8.70 -10.74 -16.57
N LYS A 138 9.07 -11.43 -15.49
CA LYS A 138 10.21 -12.36 -15.46
C LYS A 138 9.93 -13.72 -16.11
N LYS A 139 8.75 -13.91 -16.72
CA LYS A 139 8.28 -15.17 -17.32
C LYS A 139 8.23 -16.36 -16.36
N GLU A 140 8.16 -16.09 -15.06
CA GLU A 140 8.00 -17.10 -14.00
C GLU A 140 6.52 -17.45 -13.81
N LEU A 141 5.86 -17.93 -14.87
CA LEU A 141 4.40 -18.06 -14.96
C LEU A 141 3.78 -18.93 -13.86
N ALA A 142 4.39 -20.06 -13.51
CA ALA A 142 3.89 -20.94 -12.45
C ALA A 142 3.90 -20.26 -11.06
N LYS A 143 4.90 -19.41 -10.79
CA LYS A 143 4.94 -18.62 -9.55
C LYS A 143 3.87 -17.54 -9.56
N ALA A 144 3.71 -16.84 -10.70
CA ALA A 144 2.67 -15.83 -10.87
C ALA A 144 1.26 -16.43 -10.68
N GLU A 145 0.98 -17.58 -11.29
CA GLU A 145 -0.29 -18.30 -11.12
C GLU A 145 -0.57 -18.62 -9.66
N THR A 146 0.42 -19.17 -8.94
CA THR A 146 0.29 -19.51 -7.51
C THR A 146 -0.10 -18.28 -6.69
N LEU A 147 0.59 -17.16 -6.91
CA LEU A 147 0.32 -15.89 -6.22
C LEU A 147 -1.07 -15.36 -6.57
N LEU A 148 -1.47 -15.41 -7.85
CA LEU A 148 -2.78 -14.94 -8.31
C LEU A 148 -3.93 -15.79 -7.78
N LYS A 149 -3.77 -17.12 -7.73
CA LYS A 149 -4.72 -18.04 -7.12
C LYS A 149 -4.93 -17.74 -5.64
N LYS A 150 -3.86 -17.41 -4.91
CA LYS A 150 -3.99 -16.94 -3.52
C LYS A 150 -4.66 -15.56 -3.44
N ALA A 151 -4.27 -14.62 -4.29
CA ALA A 151 -4.82 -13.26 -4.29
C ALA A 151 -6.34 -13.24 -4.58
N ILE A 152 -6.82 -14.12 -5.46
CA ILE A 152 -8.25 -14.25 -5.79
C ILE A 152 -9.07 -14.99 -4.72
N GLU A 153 -8.46 -15.89 -3.95
CA GLU A 153 -9.12 -16.47 -2.78
C GLU A 153 -9.46 -15.38 -1.74
N ILE A 154 -8.56 -14.41 -1.57
CA ILE A 154 -8.73 -13.29 -0.65
C ILE A 154 -9.69 -12.23 -1.23
N ASN A 155 -9.50 -11.87 -2.51
CA ASN A 155 -10.31 -10.86 -3.18
C ASN A 155 -10.93 -11.43 -4.48
N PRO A 156 -12.00 -12.24 -4.36
CA PRO A 156 -12.60 -12.94 -5.50
C PRO A 156 -13.30 -12.01 -6.50
N GLY A 157 -13.56 -10.77 -6.12
CA GLY A 157 -14.20 -9.72 -6.92
C GLY A 157 -13.21 -8.77 -7.60
N SER A 158 -11.90 -9.05 -7.59
CA SER A 158 -10.94 -8.23 -8.31
C SER A 158 -10.87 -8.60 -9.79
N LYS A 159 -11.35 -7.70 -10.65
CA LYS A 159 -11.28 -7.86 -12.11
C LYS A 159 -9.83 -7.92 -12.60
N ASP A 160 -8.92 -7.16 -11.99
CA ASP A 160 -7.52 -7.09 -12.39
C ASP A 160 -6.79 -8.41 -12.09
N ILE A 161 -7.00 -8.97 -10.90
CA ILE A 161 -6.46 -10.29 -10.53
C ILE A 161 -7.00 -11.38 -11.46
N LEU A 162 -8.32 -11.41 -11.69
CA LEU A 162 -8.98 -12.35 -12.59
C LEU A 162 -8.42 -12.27 -14.02
N SER A 163 -8.28 -11.05 -14.55
CA SER A 163 -7.81 -10.83 -15.92
C SER A 163 -6.35 -11.24 -16.08
N LEU A 164 -5.50 -10.92 -15.09
CA LEU A 164 -4.10 -11.34 -15.10
C LEU A 164 -3.96 -12.86 -14.97
N LEU A 165 -4.77 -13.50 -14.12
CA LEU A 165 -4.80 -14.96 -13.98
C LEU A 165 -5.19 -15.64 -15.30
N ALA A 166 -6.25 -15.17 -15.97
CA ALA A 166 -6.64 -15.69 -17.29
C ALA A 166 -5.51 -15.57 -18.31
N LYS A 167 -4.80 -14.44 -18.33
CA LYS A 167 -3.65 -14.23 -19.21
C LYS A 167 -2.52 -15.23 -18.91
N VAL A 168 -2.19 -15.44 -17.64
CA VAL A 168 -1.15 -16.41 -17.23
C VAL A 168 -1.54 -17.83 -17.63
N LEU A 169 -2.78 -18.26 -17.32
CA LEU A 169 -3.30 -19.58 -17.67
C LEU A 169 -3.31 -19.81 -19.19
N SER A 170 -3.65 -18.78 -19.97
CA SER A 170 -3.62 -18.83 -21.44
C SER A 170 -2.19 -19.04 -21.96
N GLN A 171 -1.20 -18.37 -21.38
CA GLN A 171 0.22 -18.56 -21.75
C GLN A 171 0.75 -19.96 -21.38
N GLU A 172 0.18 -20.59 -20.36
CA GLU A 172 0.49 -21.96 -19.96
C GLU A 172 -0.33 -23.03 -20.70
N GLY A 173 -1.26 -22.64 -21.59
CA GLY A 173 -2.11 -23.56 -22.35
C GLY A 173 -3.24 -24.21 -21.53
N LYS A 174 -3.60 -23.65 -20.38
CA LYS A 174 -4.64 -24.16 -19.47
C LYS A 174 -6.04 -23.67 -19.89
N GLU A 175 -6.46 -24.04 -21.10
CA GLU A 175 -7.67 -23.50 -21.73
C GLU A 175 -8.97 -23.70 -20.92
N GLN A 176 -9.07 -24.81 -20.20
CA GLN A 176 -10.25 -25.09 -19.37
C GLN A 176 -10.36 -24.11 -18.21
N GLU A 177 -9.25 -23.86 -17.49
CA GLU A 177 -9.22 -22.88 -16.39
C GLU A 177 -9.45 -21.46 -16.90
N VAL A 178 -8.94 -21.11 -18.10
CA VAL A 178 -9.23 -19.81 -18.72
C VAL A 178 -10.74 -19.60 -18.91
N LYS A 179 -11.46 -20.59 -19.45
CA LYS A 179 -12.91 -20.50 -19.66
C LYS A 179 -13.68 -20.31 -18.35
N GLU A 180 -13.23 -20.96 -17.28
CA GLU A 180 -13.81 -20.82 -15.93
C GLU A 180 -13.62 -19.38 -15.41
N ILE A 181 -12.41 -18.84 -15.52
CA ILE A 181 -12.11 -17.46 -15.12
C ILE A 181 -12.90 -16.44 -15.96
N GLU A 182 -12.96 -16.60 -17.28
CA GLU A 182 -13.73 -15.72 -18.17
C GLU A 182 -15.24 -15.78 -17.88
N THR A 183 -15.75 -16.95 -17.51
CA THR A 183 -17.14 -17.09 -17.07
C THR A 183 -17.36 -16.35 -15.76
N LYS A 184 -16.45 -16.48 -14.79
CA LYS A 184 -16.50 -15.74 -13.52
C LYS A 184 -16.44 -14.22 -13.75
N ILE A 185 -15.56 -13.73 -14.64
CA ILE A 185 -15.51 -12.31 -15.02
C ILE A 185 -16.85 -11.85 -15.60
N ARG A 186 -17.46 -12.64 -16.51
CA ARG A 186 -18.77 -12.32 -17.08
C ARG A 186 -19.88 -12.30 -16.05
N LEU A 187 -19.88 -13.23 -15.08
CA LEU A 187 -20.88 -13.24 -14.02
C LEU A 187 -20.75 -12.06 -13.05
N LEU A 188 -19.53 -11.63 -12.76
CA LEU A 188 -19.28 -10.53 -11.81
C LEU A 188 -19.39 -9.13 -12.44
N PHE A 189 -19.06 -8.99 -13.73
CA PHE A 189 -18.92 -7.68 -14.39
C PHE A 189 -19.64 -7.57 -15.73
N GLY A 190 -20.26 -8.65 -16.22
CA GLY A 190 -21.17 -8.61 -17.37
C GLY A 190 -22.50 -8.00 -16.91
N LYS A 191 -22.97 -6.99 -17.64
CA LYS A 191 -24.27 -6.35 -17.38
C LYS A 191 -25.43 -7.32 -17.48
#